data_AF-A0A3D4CIP7-F1
#
_entry.id   AF-A0A3D4CIP7-F1
#
_cell.length_a   1.000
_cell.length_b   1.000
_cell.length_c   1.000
_cell.angle_alpha   90.00
_cell.angle_beta   90.00
_cell.angle_gamma   90.00
#
_symmetry.space_group_name_H-M   'P 1'
#
loop_
_entity.id
_entity.type
_entity.pdbx_description
1 polymer ?
#
loop_
_entity_poly.entity_id
_entity_poly.type
_entity_poly.pdbx_seq_one_letter_code
_entity_poly.pdbx_strand_id
1 'polypeptide(L)' 'MKKGLIKLFMVLTLGVFLSNNASASHVRGADITYTHISGNTFLFKLVLYRDCSGITPGSTQFVNFES' A
#
# COMPACT_ATOMS: atom_id res chain seq x y z
N MET A 1 21.13 -41.92 1.85
CA MET A 1 21.02 -40.83 0.84
C MET A 1 19.60 -40.65 0.30
N LYS A 2 18.92 -41.69 -0.21
CA LYS A 2 17.57 -41.58 -0.82
C LYS A 2 16.45 -41.14 0.15
N LYS A 3 16.48 -41.58 1.41
CA LYS A 3 15.46 -41.23 2.44
C LYS A 3 15.47 -39.73 2.83
N GLY A 4 16.64 -39.11 2.84
CA GLY A 4 16.77 -37.67 3.10
C GLY A 4 16.21 -36.84 1.95
N LEU A 5 16.40 -37.30 0.71
CA LEU A 5 15.86 -36.66 -0.49
C LEU A 5 14.33 -36.70 -0.52
N ILE A 6 13.72 -37.83 -0.11
CA ILE A 6 12.25 -37.96 -0.01
C ILE A 6 11.69 -37.02 1.06
N LYS A 7 12.33 -36.93 2.23
CA LYS A 7 11.91 -35.99 3.29
C LYS A 7 12.01 -34.53 2.84
N LEU A 8 13.10 -34.18 2.16
CA LEU A 8 13.29 -32.84 1.61
C LEU A 8 12.20 -32.51 0.57
N PHE A 9 11.91 -33.46 -0.33
CA PHE A 9 10.86 -33.29 -1.33
C PHE A 9 9.48 -33.10 -0.69
N MET A 10 9.16 -33.91 0.32
CA MET A 10 7.90 -33.80 1.07
C MET A 10 7.74 -32.45 1.78
N VAL A 11 8.79 -31.95 2.42
CA VAL A 11 8.80 -30.63 3.06
C VAL A 11 8.61 -29.51 2.03
N LEU A 12 9.29 -29.59 0.89
CA LEU A 12 9.19 -28.58 -0.16
C LEU A 12 7.77 -28.54 -0.77
N THR A 13 7.19 -29.70 -1.06
CA THR A 13 5.81 -29.78 -1.57
C THR A 13 4.80 -29.23 -0.56
N LEU A 14 4.96 -29.54 0.73
CA LEU A 14 4.07 -29.05 1.77
C LEU A 14 4.17 -27.52 1.93
N GLY A 15 5.36 -26.94 1.77
CA GLY A 15 5.56 -25.50 1.80
C GLY A 15 4.83 -24.74 0.69
N VAL A 16 4.74 -25.33 -0.52
CA VAL A 16 3.99 -24.72 -1.64
C VAL A 16 2.49 -24.71 -1.38
N PHE A 17 1.93 -25.79 -0.79
CA PHE A 17 0.49 -25.85 -0.49
C PHE A 17 0.07 -24.98 0.70
N LEU A 18 1.01 -24.52 1.52
CA LEU A 18 0.76 -23.66 2.68
C LEU A 18 1.01 -22.16 2.40
N SER A 19 1.25 -21.77 1.14
CA SER A 19 1.47 -20.37 0.80
C SER A 19 0.21 -19.53 1.01
N ASN A 20 0.35 -18.40 1.70
CA ASN A 20 -0.71 -17.41 1.84
C ASN A 20 -0.56 -16.32 0.77
N ASN A 21 -1.68 -15.71 0.38
CA ASN A 21 -1.67 -14.54 -0.48
C ASN A 21 -1.18 -13.32 0.31
N ALA A 22 -0.14 -12.65 -0.19
CA ALA A 22 0.31 -11.37 0.34
C ALA A 22 -0.38 -10.23 -0.42
N SER A 23 -1.20 -9.45 0.27
CA SER A 23 -1.86 -8.26 -0.28
C SER A 23 -1.24 -6.99 0.26
N ALA A 24 -0.94 -6.02 -0.60
CA ALA A 24 -0.53 -4.68 -0.22
C ALA A 24 -1.49 -3.66 -0.85
N SER A 25 -1.72 -2.58 -0.13
CA SER A 25 -2.53 -1.46 -0.59
C SER A 25 -1.64 -0.32 -1.03
N HIS A 26 -1.86 0.20 -2.23
CA HIS A 26 -1.03 1.27 -2.78
C HIS A 26 -1.87 2.45 -3.25
N VAL A 27 -1.31 3.65 -3.08
CA VAL A 27 -1.83 4.86 -3.69
C VAL A 27 -1.30 4.90 -5.12
N ARG A 28 -2.16 5.07 -6.13
CA ARG A 28 -1.71 5.20 -7.52
C ARG A 28 -1.03 6.53 -7.80
N GLY A 29 -1.43 7.57 -7.09
CA GLY A 29 -0.84 8.90 -7.13
C GLY A 29 -1.63 9.90 -6.30
N ALA A 30 -1.11 11.11 -6.17
CA ALA A 30 -1.79 12.18 -5.47
C ALA A 30 -1.40 13.55 -6.04
N ASP A 31 -2.35 14.47 -6.07
CA ASP A 31 -2.09 15.89 -6.32
C ASP A 31 -2.38 16.70 -5.06
N ILE A 32 -1.43 17.54 -4.68
CA ILE A 32 -1.59 18.52 -3.60
C ILE A 32 -1.53 19.89 -4.24
N THR A 33 -2.60 20.66 -4.05
CA THR A 33 -2.73 22.03 -4.54
C THR A 33 -3.05 22.96 -3.39
N TYR A 34 -2.60 24.20 -3.47
CA TYR A 34 -2.95 25.26 -2.53
C TYR A 34 -3.54 26.45 -3.28
N THR A 35 -4.49 27.11 -2.64
CA THR A 35 -5.08 28.35 -3.14
C THR A 35 -5.06 29.37 -2.02
N HIS A 36 -4.46 30.53 -2.28
CA HIS A 36 -4.54 31.66 -1.36
C HIS A 36 -5.93 32.29 -1.46
N ILE A 37 -6.63 32.41 -0.32
CA ILE A 37 -7.98 32.96 -0.27
C ILE A 37 -7.91 34.45 0.09
N SER A 38 -7.29 34.77 1.22
CA SER A 38 -7.11 36.14 1.72
C SER A 38 -6.18 36.15 2.93
N GLY A 39 -5.44 37.25 3.16
CA GLY A 39 -4.57 37.40 4.33
C GLY A 39 -3.63 36.20 4.53
N ASN A 40 -3.79 35.49 5.64
CA ASN A 40 -3.03 34.26 5.96
C ASN A 40 -3.87 32.99 5.78
N THR A 41 -5.00 33.08 5.06
CA THR A 41 -5.92 31.96 4.81
C THR A 41 -5.57 31.29 3.49
N PHE A 42 -5.23 30.00 3.58
CA PHE A 42 -4.94 29.15 2.44
C PHE A 42 -5.87 27.93 2.46
N LEU A 43 -6.40 27.58 1.30
CA LEU A 43 -7.13 26.33 1.09
C LEU A 43 -6.18 25.31 0.50
N PHE A 44 -6.02 24.18 1.18
CA PHE A 44 -5.30 23.04 0.65
C PHE A 44 -6.29 22.00 0.13
N LYS A 45 -6.00 21.47 -1.06
CA LYS A 45 -6.79 20.40 -1.67
C LYS A 45 -5.87 19.25 -2.02
N LEU A 46 -6.16 18.09 -1.43
CA LEU A 46 -5.53 16.81 -1.72
C LEU A 46 -6.49 15.98 -2.59
N VAL A 47 -6.01 15.52 -3.75
CA VAL A 47 -6.71 14.55 -4.61
C VAL A 47 -5.91 13.26 -4.62
N LEU A 48 -6.51 12.15 -4.20
CA LEU A 48 -5.87 10.84 -4.19
C LEU A 48 -6.41 9.99 -5.33
N TYR A 49 -5.53 9.53 -6.22
CA TYR A 49 -5.89 8.61 -7.29
C TYR A 49 -5.74 7.16 -6.83
N ARG A 50 -6.78 6.37 -7.11
CA ARG A 50 -6.89 4.95 -6.68
C ARG A 50 -7.16 4.05 -7.86
N ASP A 51 -6.82 2.78 -7.71
CA ASP A 51 -7.33 1.70 -8.55
C ASP A 51 -8.78 1.38 -8.13
N CYS A 52 -9.61 0.94 -9.08
CA CYS A 52 -11.03 0.65 -8.83
C CYS A 52 -11.26 -0.47 -7.79
N SER A 53 -10.23 -1.28 -7.54
CA SER A 53 -10.15 -2.37 -6.55
C SER A 53 -9.41 -2.00 -5.26
N GLY A 54 -8.99 -0.74 -5.12
CA GLY A 54 -8.12 -0.29 -4.03
C GLY A 54 -8.85 -0.07 -2.71
N ILE A 55 -8.06 0.13 -1.65
CA ILE A 55 -8.60 0.45 -0.32
C ILE A 55 -9.10 1.89 -0.24
N THR A 56 -10.14 2.10 0.57
CA THR A 56 -10.57 3.43 0.99
C THR A 56 -9.42 4.10 1.77
N PRO A 57 -9.02 5.34 1.42
CA PRO A 57 -8.05 6.06 2.24
C PRO A 57 -8.60 6.26 3.65
N GLY A 58 -7.72 6.24 4.65
CA GLY A 58 -8.10 6.53 6.04
C GLY A 58 -8.77 7.91 6.13
N SER A 59 -9.61 8.14 7.14
CA SER A 59 -10.38 9.39 7.30
C SER A 59 -9.52 10.64 7.44
N THR A 60 -8.32 10.51 7.99
CA THR A 60 -7.35 11.60 8.20
C THR A 60 -6.12 11.39 7.33
N GLN A 61 -5.66 12.46 6.68
CA GLN A 61 -4.42 12.48 5.92
C GLN A 61 -3.52 13.58 6.49
N PHE A 62 -2.28 13.24 6.79
CA PHE A 62 -1.31 14.20 7.31
C PHE A 62 -0.59 14.87 6.14
N VAL A 63 -0.63 16.20 6.10
CA VAL A 63 0.13 17.01 5.16
C VAL A 63 1.18 17.75 5.98
N ASN A 64 2.43 17.30 5.90
CA ASN A 64 3.56 17.94 6.57
C ASN A 64 4.23 18.94 5.61
N PHE A 65 4.61 20.09 6.14
CA PHE A 65 5.32 21.14 5.40
C PHE A 65 6.67 21.36 6.06
N GLU A 66 7.75 21.27 5.27
CA GLU A 66 9.11 21.59 5.68
C GLU A 66 9.65 22.64 4.69
N SER A 67 10.49 23.56 5.19
CA SER A 67 11.10 24.67 4.45
C SER A 67 12.40 24.30 3.77
#